data_AF-A0A949WL13-F1
#
_entry.id   AF-A0A949WL13-F1
#
_cell.length_a   1.000
_cell.length_b   1.000
_cell.length_c   1.000
_cell.angle_alpha   90.00
_cell.angle_beta   90.00
_cell.angle_gamma   90.00
#
_symmetry.space_group_name_H-M   'P 1'
#
loop_
_entity.id
_entity.type
_entity.pdbx_description
1 polymer ?
#
loop_
_entity_poly.entity_id
_entity_poly.type
_entity_poly.pdbx_seq_one_letter_code
_entity_poly.pdbx_strand_id
1 'polypeptide(L)'
;MANTSRSSKPLKKGQTQPNTKVRKLRKRIKKSKNNLKNKTAPTKGIRSYSRHRQKAEQRKTFFTSMFVAFTLLSSAGMVIAISWISILFMFNPQMVSWLNPFLPEWVKITSSSQKPHTLKQIKAEIKKQKRISGKILPLESNTDESFLLPIYRNRKNCNSDCKYIVELRTYQLATDFEWQSNIKKYYHLTNQFPVTGPEEFEVIAPLVEAGVEENPGSSIALPVTEIKRFEKDAPTESGIWYYLRGNRSSGSNLTTYGYILHYNLKRRKLQRMISWTSPTGDLPQWQQVTGDDDKELVIRQTVGLEPRLRIYQVKPSEFVINPIKLAEITLKPPALKDRAYKNALLIARNGLWTPSHKWLQFIKKQQKGKITPAAQAQIDLISEHSQLTKQLADTSWASPSQQVLAYLTDGRWGEALKVFEALPQNPAEIKNLLKSDTGRIESRIDAALEVNPNRSEVQAWKALIIASQQSTNQGYYWLKTQSNISKTSQTYIQKLLAQI
;
A
#
# COMPACT_ATOMS: atom_id res chain seq x y z
N MET A 1 -42.88 38.99 22.88
CA MET A 1 -43.65 39.42 21.70
C MET A 1 -44.12 38.17 20.95
N ALA A 2 -45.31 38.21 20.36
CA ALA A 2 -45.89 37.13 19.55
C ALA A 2 -45.22 37.08 18.15
N ASN A 3 -45.46 36.12 17.23
CA ASN A 3 -46.66 35.31 17.01
C ASN A 3 -46.39 34.00 16.20
N THR A 4 -47.21 32.97 16.47
CA THR A 4 -47.84 31.96 15.55
C THR A 4 -47.41 31.78 14.08
N SER A 5 -47.62 30.65 13.36
CA SER A 5 -47.96 29.23 13.64
C SER A 5 -48.27 28.48 12.32
N ARG A 6 -47.90 27.19 12.19
CA ARG A 6 -48.59 26.09 11.44
C ARG A 6 -47.61 24.89 11.41
N SER A 7 -47.87 23.69 11.94
CA SER A 7 -49.07 22.85 12.10
C SER A 7 -49.53 22.13 10.83
N SER A 8 -49.10 20.87 10.71
CA SER A 8 -49.94 19.76 10.25
C SER A 8 -49.53 18.48 11.01
N LYS A 9 -50.50 17.59 11.28
CA LYS A 9 -50.41 16.45 12.21
C LYS A 9 -50.65 15.10 11.47
N PRO A 10 -50.51 13.93 12.11
CA PRO A 10 -50.05 12.72 11.44
C PRO A 10 -51.16 11.79 10.94
N LEU A 11 -50.77 10.80 10.13
CA LEU A 11 -51.55 9.58 9.88
C LEU A 11 -50.89 8.37 10.56
N LYS A 12 -51.73 7.53 11.18
CA LYS A 12 -51.35 6.32 11.91
C LYS A 12 -52.35 5.20 11.64
N LYS A 13 -51.89 3.96 11.83
CA LYS A 13 -52.62 2.66 11.89
C LYS A 13 -52.94 1.96 10.56
N GLY A 14 -52.68 0.66 10.60
CA GLY A 14 -52.89 -0.34 9.55
C GLY A 14 -52.17 -1.64 9.93
N GLN A 15 -52.57 -2.27 11.05
CA GLN A 15 -52.07 -3.60 11.44
C GLN A 15 -52.95 -4.69 10.83
N THR A 16 -52.35 -5.69 10.19
CA THR A 16 -52.85 -7.08 10.20
C THR A 16 -51.75 -8.06 9.79
N GLN A 17 -51.52 -9.08 10.61
CA GLN A 17 -50.90 -10.36 10.22
C GLN A 17 -52.04 -11.35 9.84
N PRO A 18 -51.85 -12.68 9.69
CA PRO A 18 -50.64 -13.51 9.46
C PRO A 18 -50.86 -14.48 8.26
N ASN A 19 -50.21 -15.66 8.28
CA ASN A 19 -50.56 -16.89 7.56
C ASN A 19 -50.26 -16.99 6.04
N THR A 20 -50.01 -18.17 5.45
CA THR A 20 -49.21 -19.37 5.85
C THR A 20 -48.99 -20.24 4.59
N LYS A 21 -48.01 -21.14 4.62
CA LYS A 21 -47.95 -22.48 3.96
C LYS A 21 -49.00 -22.81 2.87
N VAL A 22 -48.53 -23.31 1.71
CA VAL A 22 -48.96 -24.55 0.98
C VAL A 22 -48.51 -24.45 -0.49
N ARG A 23 -48.13 -25.50 -1.25
CA ARG A 23 -47.57 -26.86 -1.01
C ARG A 23 -47.30 -27.45 -2.41
N LYS A 24 -46.21 -28.21 -2.59
CA LYS A 24 -45.98 -29.36 -3.53
C LYS A 24 -46.82 -29.43 -4.85
N LEU A 25 -46.23 -29.77 -6.01
CA LEU A 25 -45.99 -31.17 -6.44
C LEU A 25 -45.04 -31.16 -7.68
N ARG A 26 -43.96 -31.97 -7.74
CA ARG A 26 -43.89 -33.35 -8.32
C ARG A 26 -44.27 -33.40 -9.82
N LYS A 27 -43.36 -33.72 -10.76
CA LYS A 27 -42.55 -34.96 -11.02
C LYS A 27 -43.17 -35.88 -12.09
N ARG A 28 -42.43 -36.01 -13.21
CA ARG A 28 -42.01 -37.29 -13.86
C ARG A 28 -43.04 -37.99 -14.80
N ILE A 29 -42.50 -38.87 -15.69
CA ILE A 29 -43.18 -39.95 -16.47
C ILE A 29 -43.86 -39.41 -17.77
N LYS A 30 -43.80 -40.04 -18.98
CA LYS A 30 -43.32 -41.36 -19.46
C LYS A 30 -42.82 -41.33 -20.93
N LYS A 31 -41.94 -42.27 -21.25
CA LYS A 31 -41.80 -42.96 -22.56
C LYS A 31 -43.14 -43.27 -23.25
N SER A 32 -43.18 -43.27 -24.58
CA SER A 32 -43.82 -44.35 -25.34
C SER A 32 -43.21 -44.53 -26.75
N LYS A 33 -43.38 -45.74 -27.30
CA LYS A 33 -42.91 -46.21 -28.61
C LYS A 33 -44.11 -46.76 -29.40
N ASN A 34 -43.96 -46.88 -30.71
CA ASN A 34 -44.71 -47.75 -31.63
C ASN A 34 -46.13 -47.35 -32.09
N ASN A 35 -46.25 -47.19 -33.41
CA ASN A 35 -47.15 -47.90 -34.35
C ASN A 35 -48.59 -48.27 -33.93
N LEU A 36 -49.58 -47.89 -34.76
CA LEU A 36 -50.20 -48.78 -35.78
C LEU A 36 -51.22 -48.01 -36.68
N LYS A 37 -51.20 -48.29 -38.01
CA LYS A 37 -52.33 -48.62 -38.93
C LYS A 37 -53.67 -47.83 -38.87
N ASN A 38 -54.45 -47.59 -39.95
CA ASN A 38 -54.77 -48.55 -41.03
C ASN A 38 -55.64 -47.98 -42.20
N LYS A 39 -55.80 -48.82 -43.26
CA LYS A 39 -56.72 -48.75 -44.45
C LYS A 39 -56.36 -47.68 -45.52
N THR A 40 -56.67 -47.76 -46.83
CA THR A 40 -57.11 -48.78 -47.84
C THR A 40 -56.71 -48.24 -49.25
N ALA A 41 -56.30 -48.97 -50.30
CA ALA A 41 -56.90 -50.05 -51.15
C ALA A 41 -57.95 -49.57 -52.20
N PRO A 42 -58.10 -50.17 -53.41
CA PRO A 42 -57.32 -51.22 -54.15
C PRO A 42 -56.76 -50.69 -55.52
N THR A 43 -56.14 -51.41 -56.50
CA THR A 43 -56.49 -52.69 -57.16
C THR A 43 -55.32 -53.30 -57.99
N LYS A 44 -55.47 -54.57 -58.40
CA LYS A 44 -54.61 -55.49 -59.20
C LYS A 44 -54.13 -54.92 -60.56
N GLY A 45 -53.08 -55.43 -61.24
CA GLY A 45 -52.16 -56.55 -60.97
C GLY A 45 -51.32 -56.96 -62.22
N ILE A 46 -50.88 -58.24 -62.28
CA ILE A 46 -50.15 -58.96 -63.36
C ILE A 46 -48.61 -59.00 -63.25
N ARG A 47 -48.05 -60.18 -63.62
CA ARG A 47 -46.62 -60.60 -63.56
C ARG A 47 -45.86 -60.24 -64.85
N SER A 48 -44.53 -60.07 -64.80
CA SER A 48 -43.55 -61.10 -65.25
C SER A 48 -42.12 -60.56 -65.59
N TYR A 49 -41.13 -61.46 -65.44
CA TYR A 49 -39.75 -61.54 -65.99
C TYR A 49 -39.00 -60.34 -66.65
N SER A 50 -37.80 -60.03 -66.13
CA SER A 50 -36.47 -60.13 -66.81
C SER A 50 -35.38 -59.50 -65.90
N ARG A 51 -34.38 -60.22 -65.37
CA ARG A 51 -33.11 -60.74 -65.95
C ARG A 51 -32.21 -59.71 -66.67
N HIS A 52 -30.99 -59.59 -66.14
CA HIS A 52 -29.74 -59.09 -66.76
C HIS A 52 -29.68 -57.70 -67.41
N ARG A 53 -29.10 -56.72 -66.69
CA ARG A 53 -27.79 -56.11 -67.04
C ARG A 53 -27.31 -55.12 -65.97
N GLN A 54 -26.52 -55.61 -65.01
CA GLN A 54 -25.57 -54.77 -64.26
C GLN A 54 -24.15 -55.06 -64.78
N LYS A 55 -23.22 -54.12 -64.51
CA LYS A 55 -21.80 -54.09 -64.90
C LYS A 55 -21.50 -53.53 -66.31
N ALA A 56 -21.53 -52.19 -66.42
CA ALA A 56 -20.75 -51.45 -67.43
C ALA A 56 -20.42 -49.98 -67.01
N GLU A 57 -21.29 -49.29 -66.25
CA GLU A 57 -21.14 -47.83 -66.05
C GLU A 57 -20.53 -47.36 -64.71
N GLN A 58 -20.30 -48.23 -63.72
CA GLN A 58 -19.85 -47.80 -62.38
C GLN A 58 -18.36 -47.40 -62.26
N ARG A 59 -17.54 -47.57 -63.31
CA ARG A 59 -16.09 -47.23 -63.23
C ARG A 59 -15.74 -45.80 -63.62
N LYS A 60 -16.56 -45.08 -64.40
CA LYS A 60 -16.31 -43.65 -64.70
C LYS A 60 -16.83 -42.70 -63.62
N THR A 61 -17.87 -43.09 -62.88
CA THR A 61 -18.44 -42.30 -61.78
C THR A 61 -17.66 -42.40 -60.47
N PHE A 62 -16.92 -43.49 -60.23
CA PHE A 62 -16.14 -43.63 -59.00
C PHE A 62 -14.91 -42.70 -58.95
N PHE A 63 -14.17 -42.58 -60.05
CA PHE A 63 -13.00 -41.67 -60.11
C PHE A 63 -13.40 -40.19 -60.07
N THR A 64 -14.47 -39.79 -60.75
CA THR A 64 -14.99 -38.40 -60.66
C THR A 64 -15.58 -38.12 -59.29
N SER A 65 -16.31 -39.06 -58.68
CA SER A 65 -16.79 -38.95 -57.30
C SER A 65 -15.64 -38.86 -56.30
N MET A 66 -14.55 -39.59 -56.48
CA MET A 66 -13.41 -39.54 -55.56
C MET A 66 -12.64 -38.24 -55.72
N PHE A 67 -12.47 -37.72 -56.95
CA PHE A 67 -11.83 -36.43 -57.20
C PHE A 67 -12.65 -35.26 -56.64
N VAL A 68 -13.98 -35.28 -56.82
CA VAL A 68 -14.90 -34.29 -56.23
C VAL A 68 -14.96 -34.39 -54.71
N ALA A 69 -14.94 -35.59 -54.14
CA ALA A 69 -14.84 -35.77 -52.70
C ALA A 69 -13.49 -35.25 -52.16
N PHE A 70 -12.38 -35.47 -52.86
CA PHE A 70 -11.06 -35.01 -52.46
C PHE A 70 -10.93 -33.47 -52.54
N THR A 71 -11.51 -32.83 -53.56
CA THR A 71 -11.55 -31.36 -53.64
C THR A 71 -12.51 -30.74 -52.62
N LEU A 72 -13.64 -31.39 -52.28
CA LEU A 72 -14.53 -30.96 -51.21
C LEU A 72 -13.91 -31.13 -49.81
N LEU A 73 -13.22 -32.24 -49.55
CA LEU A 73 -12.48 -32.46 -48.30
C LEU A 73 -11.27 -31.53 -48.16
N SER A 74 -10.54 -31.29 -49.26
CA SER A 74 -9.42 -30.34 -49.30
C SER A 74 -9.89 -28.90 -49.05
N SER A 75 -10.97 -28.45 -49.71
CA SER A 75 -11.53 -27.11 -49.50
C SER A 75 -12.12 -26.93 -48.10
N ALA A 76 -12.83 -27.92 -47.56
CA ALA A 76 -13.32 -27.88 -46.17
C ALA A 76 -12.16 -27.81 -45.16
N GLY A 77 -11.11 -28.62 -45.33
CA GLY A 77 -9.91 -28.57 -44.51
C GLY A 77 -9.18 -27.22 -44.59
N MET A 78 -9.10 -26.64 -45.78
CA MET A 78 -8.49 -25.33 -46.02
C MET A 78 -9.29 -24.20 -45.36
N VAL A 79 -10.62 -24.22 -45.42
CA VAL A 79 -11.47 -23.25 -44.71
C VAL A 79 -11.28 -23.35 -43.19
N ILE A 80 -11.19 -24.56 -42.63
CA ILE A 80 -10.95 -24.75 -41.19
C ILE A 80 -9.55 -24.25 -40.80
N ALA A 81 -8.52 -24.56 -41.58
CA ALA A 81 -7.15 -24.11 -41.34
C ALA A 81 -7.04 -22.58 -41.41
N ILE A 82 -7.59 -21.95 -42.45
CA ILE A 82 -7.62 -20.49 -42.58
C ILE A 82 -8.39 -19.86 -41.42
N SER A 83 -9.57 -20.36 -41.07
CA SER A 83 -10.37 -19.85 -39.94
C SER A 83 -9.60 -19.93 -38.62
N TRP A 84 -8.89 -21.03 -38.38
CA TRP A 84 -8.07 -21.22 -37.18
C TRP A 84 -6.87 -20.26 -37.16
N ILE A 85 -6.20 -20.06 -38.30
CA ILE A 85 -5.13 -19.06 -38.44
C ILE A 85 -5.67 -17.65 -38.22
N SER A 86 -6.86 -17.29 -38.72
CA SER A 86 -7.50 -16.00 -38.46
C SER A 86 -7.84 -15.79 -36.98
N ILE A 87 -8.32 -16.82 -36.29
CA ILE A 87 -8.55 -16.80 -34.84
C ILE A 87 -7.21 -16.58 -34.09
N LEU A 88 -6.16 -17.35 -34.43
CA LEU A 88 -4.83 -17.16 -33.85
C LEU A 88 -4.29 -15.74 -34.10
N PHE A 89 -4.50 -15.18 -35.29
CA PHE A 89 -4.07 -13.83 -35.64
C PHE A 89 -4.82 -12.75 -34.84
N MET A 90 -6.11 -12.95 -34.58
CA MET A 90 -6.95 -12.01 -33.83
C MET A 90 -6.66 -12.03 -32.32
N PHE A 91 -6.37 -13.20 -31.74
CA PHE A 91 -6.17 -13.34 -30.29
C PHE A 91 -4.71 -13.37 -29.85
N ASN A 92 -3.77 -13.81 -30.71
CA ASN A 92 -2.34 -13.85 -30.39
C ASN A 92 -1.45 -13.79 -31.66
N PRO A 93 -1.32 -12.62 -32.32
CA PRO A 93 -0.61 -12.50 -33.60
C PRO A 93 0.87 -12.93 -33.53
N GLN A 94 1.48 -12.94 -32.34
CA GLN A 94 2.86 -13.42 -32.14
C GLN A 94 3.00 -14.93 -32.41
N MET A 95 1.95 -15.74 -32.19
CA MET A 95 1.96 -17.17 -32.52
C MET A 95 1.97 -17.46 -34.02
N VAL A 96 1.71 -16.45 -34.87
CA VAL A 96 1.68 -16.57 -36.34
C VAL A 96 2.95 -15.99 -36.98
N SER A 97 3.89 -15.47 -36.16
CA SER A 97 5.18 -14.90 -36.61
C SER A 97 6.05 -15.86 -37.44
N TRP A 98 5.88 -17.18 -37.28
CA TRP A 98 6.58 -18.19 -38.10
C TRP A 98 6.29 -18.08 -39.61
N LEU A 99 5.23 -17.37 -40.02
CA LEU A 99 4.95 -17.05 -41.42
C LEU A 99 5.79 -15.89 -41.97
N ASN A 100 6.42 -15.05 -41.13
CA ASN A 100 7.22 -13.90 -41.56
C ASN A 100 8.30 -14.20 -42.65
N PRO A 101 9.00 -15.35 -42.64
CA PRO A 101 9.95 -15.71 -43.70
C PRO A 101 9.30 -15.95 -45.07
N PHE A 102 8.00 -16.26 -45.11
CA PHE A 102 7.22 -16.57 -46.32
C PHE A 102 6.32 -15.39 -46.77
N LEU A 103 6.32 -14.28 -46.02
CA LEU A 103 5.49 -13.11 -46.29
C LEU A 103 6.29 -12.00 -47.00
N PRO A 104 5.70 -11.33 -48.03
CA PRO A 104 6.28 -10.12 -48.62
C PRO A 104 6.47 -9.02 -47.57
N GLU A 105 7.41 -8.09 -47.80
CA GLU A 105 7.75 -7.06 -46.81
C GLU A 105 6.56 -6.20 -46.34
N TRP A 106 5.58 -5.97 -47.22
CA TRP A 106 4.36 -5.22 -46.93
C TRP A 106 3.31 -6.00 -46.10
N VAL A 107 3.49 -7.32 -45.91
CA VAL A 107 2.61 -8.19 -45.10
C VAL A 107 3.30 -8.72 -43.83
N LYS A 108 4.63 -8.53 -43.69
CA LYS A 108 5.37 -9.01 -42.52
C LYS A 108 4.70 -8.52 -41.24
N ILE A 109 4.42 -9.45 -40.33
CA ILE A 109 3.69 -9.20 -39.09
C ILE A 109 4.60 -8.41 -38.18
N THR A 110 4.56 -7.08 -38.29
CA THR A 110 5.31 -6.17 -37.43
C THR A 110 4.71 -6.19 -36.03
N SER A 111 5.17 -7.14 -35.22
CA SER A 111 4.92 -7.10 -33.78
C SER A 111 5.33 -5.73 -33.27
N SER A 112 4.38 -4.97 -32.72
CA SER A 112 4.62 -3.62 -32.21
C SER A 112 5.53 -3.60 -30.98
N SER A 113 5.90 -4.77 -30.45
CA SER A 113 7.04 -4.93 -29.57
C SER A 113 8.31 -4.49 -30.27
N GLN A 114 9.03 -3.52 -29.69
CA GLN A 114 10.39 -3.21 -30.09
C GLN A 114 11.21 -4.50 -30.27
N LYS A 115 11.95 -4.59 -31.38
CA LYS A 115 12.85 -5.69 -31.69
C LYS A 115 13.64 -6.09 -30.44
N PRO A 116 13.71 -7.37 -30.06
CA PRO A 116 14.38 -7.74 -28.83
C PRO A 116 15.90 -7.58 -29.01
N HIS A 117 16.57 -7.23 -27.91
CA HIS A 117 18.00 -6.91 -27.90
C HIS A 117 18.75 -7.83 -26.95
N THR A 118 19.97 -8.20 -27.32
CA THR A 118 20.90 -8.87 -26.39
C THR A 118 21.32 -7.91 -25.28
N LEU A 119 21.72 -8.44 -24.12
CA LEU A 119 22.22 -7.62 -23.00
C LEU A 119 23.39 -6.69 -23.40
N LYS A 120 24.23 -7.11 -24.36
CA LYS A 120 25.33 -6.29 -24.90
C LYS A 120 24.81 -5.09 -25.70
N GLN A 121 23.77 -5.28 -26.53
CA GLN A 121 23.12 -4.21 -27.29
C GLN A 121 22.41 -3.22 -26.34
N ILE A 122 21.63 -3.72 -25.37
CA ILE A 122 20.95 -2.90 -24.35
C ILE A 122 21.95 -1.97 -23.64
N LYS A 123 23.09 -2.51 -23.18
CA LYS A 123 24.14 -1.72 -22.52
C LYS A 123 24.80 -0.70 -23.48
N ALA A 124 24.98 -1.05 -24.75
CA ALA A 124 25.53 -0.14 -25.76
C ALA A 124 24.59 1.03 -26.09
N GLU A 125 23.29 0.80 -26.19
CA GLU A 125 22.27 1.84 -26.39
C GLU A 125 22.20 2.82 -25.22
N ILE A 126 22.20 2.30 -23.98
CA ILE A 126 22.24 3.12 -22.77
C ILE A 126 23.51 3.99 -22.76
N LYS A 127 24.67 3.43 -23.14
CA LYS A 127 25.93 4.18 -23.27
C LYS A 127 25.86 5.25 -24.37
N LYS A 128 25.24 4.96 -25.53
CA LYS A 128 25.03 5.93 -26.63
C LYS A 128 24.19 7.13 -26.17
N GLN A 129 23.25 6.92 -25.24
CA GLN A 129 22.44 7.97 -24.61
C GLN A 129 23.19 8.78 -23.53
N LYS A 130 24.50 8.58 -23.34
CA LYS A 130 25.33 9.14 -22.25
C LYS A 130 24.79 8.79 -20.85
N ARG A 131 24.16 7.62 -20.71
CA ARG A 131 23.66 7.05 -19.46
C ARG A 131 24.49 5.81 -19.06
N ILE A 132 24.36 5.37 -17.82
CA ILE A 132 25.13 4.26 -17.26
C ILE A 132 24.17 3.15 -16.83
N SER A 133 24.41 1.91 -17.27
CA SER A 133 23.63 0.74 -16.85
C SER A 133 24.04 0.28 -15.45
N GLY A 134 23.07 0.05 -14.57
CA GLY A 134 23.28 -0.46 -13.22
C GLY A 134 23.57 -1.97 -13.11
N LYS A 135 23.61 -2.46 -11.86
CA LYS A 135 23.55 -3.90 -11.56
C LYS A 135 22.18 -4.44 -11.94
N ILE A 136 22.15 -5.61 -12.56
CA ILE A 136 20.92 -6.34 -12.90
C ILE A 136 20.32 -6.89 -11.61
N LEU A 137 19.01 -6.71 -11.44
CA LEU A 137 18.23 -7.25 -10.31
C LEU A 137 17.23 -8.29 -10.84
N PRO A 138 17.22 -9.55 -10.34
CA PRO A 138 16.26 -10.56 -10.77
C PRO A 138 14.82 -10.18 -10.45
N LEU A 139 13.92 -10.39 -11.42
CA LEU A 139 12.46 -10.26 -11.29
C LEU A 139 11.74 -11.60 -11.10
N GLU A 140 12.42 -12.72 -11.38
CA GLU A 140 11.96 -14.10 -11.14
C GLU A 140 13.12 -14.88 -10.49
N SER A 141 12.96 -16.18 -10.22
CA SER A 141 14.01 -17.02 -9.62
C SER A 141 15.30 -17.09 -10.46
N ASN A 142 15.19 -16.78 -11.76
CA ASN A 142 16.27 -16.80 -12.74
C ASN A 142 16.44 -15.41 -13.36
N THR A 143 17.65 -14.83 -13.29
CA THR A 143 17.98 -13.54 -13.92
C THR A 143 17.82 -13.55 -15.45
N ASP A 144 17.87 -14.74 -16.05
CA ASP A 144 17.91 -14.92 -17.49
C ASP A 144 16.52 -14.97 -18.13
N GLU A 145 15.46 -15.07 -17.32
CA GLU A 145 14.06 -15.05 -17.77
C GLU A 145 13.49 -13.62 -17.71
N SER A 146 13.69 -12.93 -16.58
CA SER A 146 13.33 -11.52 -16.45
C SER A 146 14.17 -10.76 -15.43
N PHE A 147 14.44 -9.48 -15.72
CA PHE A 147 15.26 -8.64 -14.86
C PHE A 147 14.91 -7.15 -14.90
N LEU A 148 15.23 -6.48 -13.79
CA LEU A 148 15.15 -5.04 -13.61
C LEU A 148 16.57 -4.45 -13.78
N LEU A 149 16.70 -3.45 -14.64
CA LEU A 149 17.92 -2.72 -14.93
C LEU A 149 17.76 -1.24 -14.54
N PRO A 150 18.43 -0.79 -13.48
CA PRO A 150 18.50 0.63 -13.15
C PRO A 150 19.38 1.38 -14.14
N ILE A 151 18.99 2.60 -14.50
CA ILE A 151 19.74 3.47 -15.40
C ILE A 151 20.11 4.75 -14.67
N TYR A 152 21.40 5.06 -14.70
CA TYR A 152 22.01 6.15 -13.99
C TYR A 152 22.45 7.28 -14.93
N ARG A 153 22.54 8.49 -14.37
CA ARG A 153 23.20 9.65 -14.97
C ARG A 153 24.18 10.25 -13.97
N ASN A 154 25.25 10.87 -14.47
CA ASN A 154 26.15 11.66 -13.64
C ASN A 154 25.55 13.06 -13.40
N ARG A 155 25.61 13.55 -12.17
CA ARG A 155 25.39 14.97 -11.84
C ARG A 155 26.53 15.81 -12.42
N LYS A 156 26.23 17.06 -12.80
CA LYS A 156 27.26 18.09 -13.00
C LYS A 156 27.74 18.56 -11.63
N ASN A 157 28.99 19.03 -11.54
CA ASN A 157 29.56 19.72 -10.38
C ASN A 157 29.33 18.99 -9.04
N CYS A 158 29.91 17.80 -8.92
CA CYS A 158 29.72 16.93 -7.77
C CYS A 158 31.04 16.23 -7.39
N ASN A 159 31.29 16.10 -6.08
CA ASN A 159 32.56 15.63 -5.53
C ASN A 159 32.54 14.14 -5.11
N SER A 160 31.37 13.60 -4.71
CA SER A 160 31.18 12.20 -4.32
C SER A 160 29.77 11.70 -4.65
N ASP A 161 29.62 10.39 -4.90
CA ASP A 161 28.34 9.72 -5.25
C ASP A 161 27.49 10.41 -6.33
N CYS A 162 28.17 10.89 -7.36
CA CYS A 162 27.58 11.69 -8.44
C CYS A 162 26.64 10.93 -9.39
N LYS A 163 26.35 9.65 -9.15
CA LYS A 163 25.45 8.84 -9.95
C LYS A 163 24.07 8.82 -9.31
N TYR A 164 23.04 9.17 -10.06
CA TYR A 164 21.65 9.10 -9.62
C TYR A 164 20.79 8.34 -10.63
N ILE A 165 19.76 7.66 -10.14
CA ILE A 165 18.85 6.87 -10.96
C ILE A 165 17.90 7.83 -11.67
N VAL A 166 17.80 7.70 -13.00
CA VAL A 166 16.90 8.50 -13.85
C VAL A 166 15.78 7.68 -14.46
N GLU A 167 15.96 6.36 -14.54
CA GLU A 167 15.00 5.44 -15.15
C GLU A 167 15.23 4.03 -14.61
N LEU A 168 14.16 3.25 -14.49
CA LEU A 168 14.18 1.82 -14.25
C LEU A 168 13.56 1.12 -15.45
N ARG A 169 14.24 0.12 -16.02
CA ARG A 169 13.72 -0.70 -17.13
C ARG A 169 13.55 -2.13 -16.71
N THR A 170 12.41 -2.74 -17.02
CA THR A 170 12.23 -4.19 -16.89
C THR A 170 12.37 -4.85 -18.24
N TYR A 171 13.05 -6.00 -18.27
CA TYR A 171 13.29 -6.79 -19.47
C TYR A 171 12.81 -8.21 -19.25
N GLN A 172 12.38 -8.86 -20.33
CA GLN A 172 11.98 -10.26 -20.35
C GLN A 172 12.56 -10.97 -21.56
N LEU A 173 12.97 -12.23 -21.40
CA LEU A 173 13.46 -13.10 -22.45
C LEU A 173 12.45 -13.18 -23.61
N ALA A 174 12.96 -13.01 -24.83
CA ALA A 174 12.17 -13.16 -26.05
C ALA A 174 11.81 -14.62 -26.26
N THR A 175 10.50 -14.89 -26.35
CA THR A 175 9.95 -16.23 -26.57
C THR A 175 9.37 -16.40 -27.98
N ASP A 176 9.56 -15.45 -28.90
CA ASP A 176 9.16 -15.64 -30.30
C ASP A 176 10.07 -16.68 -30.96
N PHE A 177 9.50 -17.50 -31.84
CA PHE A 177 10.19 -18.62 -32.51
C PHE A 177 11.47 -18.20 -33.25
N GLU A 178 11.45 -17.01 -33.86
CA GLU A 178 12.61 -16.37 -34.52
C GLU A 178 13.83 -16.22 -33.59
N TRP A 179 13.60 -16.00 -32.28
CA TRP A 179 14.64 -15.73 -31.28
C TRP A 179 14.94 -16.93 -30.38
N GLN A 180 13.98 -17.83 -30.16
CA GLN A 180 14.18 -19.08 -29.41
C GLN A 180 15.32 -19.95 -29.98
N SER A 181 15.48 -19.96 -31.31
CA SER A 181 16.48 -20.77 -32.02
C SER A 181 17.92 -20.25 -31.90
N ASN A 182 18.14 -19.09 -31.25
CA ASN A 182 19.46 -18.46 -31.14
C ASN A 182 20.19 -18.85 -29.84
N ILE A 183 21.47 -19.19 -29.95
CA ILE A 183 22.37 -19.45 -28.79
C ILE A 183 22.47 -18.21 -27.86
N LYS A 184 22.26 -17.00 -28.39
CA LYS A 184 22.29 -15.75 -27.63
C LYS A 184 20.91 -15.42 -27.10
N LYS A 185 20.80 -15.12 -25.81
CA LYS A 185 19.55 -14.65 -25.18
C LYS A 185 19.22 -13.22 -25.62
N TYR A 186 18.02 -13.05 -26.16
CA TYR A 186 17.42 -11.78 -26.59
C TYR A 186 16.32 -11.37 -25.61
N TYR A 187 16.12 -10.07 -25.38
CA TYR A 187 15.16 -9.57 -24.41
C TYR A 187 14.29 -8.45 -24.99
N HIS A 188 12.99 -8.49 -24.73
CA HIS A 188 12.10 -7.34 -24.92
C HIS A 188 12.13 -6.45 -23.69
N LEU A 189 12.04 -5.14 -23.93
CA LEU A 189 11.77 -4.14 -22.90
C LEU A 189 10.27 -4.17 -22.58
N THR A 190 9.92 -4.44 -21.32
CA THR A 190 8.51 -4.58 -20.88
C THR A 190 7.96 -3.37 -20.15
N ASN A 191 8.79 -2.64 -19.40
CA ASN A 191 8.43 -1.33 -18.83
C ASN A 191 9.63 -0.38 -18.89
N GLN A 192 9.33 0.90 -19.13
CA GLN A 192 10.19 2.02 -18.76
C GLN A 192 9.50 2.81 -17.65
N PHE A 193 10.18 3.02 -16.53
CA PHE A 193 9.67 3.79 -15.40
C PHE A 193 10.64 4.95 -15.13
N PRO A 194 10.27 6.20 -15.47
CA PRO A 194 11.11 7.37 -15.19
C PRO A 194 11.22 7.59 -13.67
N VAL A 195 12.40 7.98 -13.20
CA VAL A 195 12.66 8.24 -11.78
C VAL A 195 13.01 9.72 -11.59
N THR A 196 12.05 10.45 -11.04
CA THR A 196 12.25 11.74 -10.37
C THR A 196 12.13 11.47 -8.87
N GLY A 197 13.05 12.01 -8.06
CA GLY A 197 13.02 11.87 -6.60
C GLY A 197 11.98 12.77 -5.91
N PRO A 198 11.73 12.57 -4.60
CA PRO A 198 10.79 13.39 -3.84
C PRO A 198 11.31 14.83 -3.69
N GLU A 199 10.41 15.79 -3.53
CA GLU A 199 10.77 17.20 -3.37
C GLU A 199 11.39 17.45 -1.98
N GLU A 200 12.32 18.41 -1.86
CA GLU A 200 13.07 18.60 -0.61
C GLU A 200 12.15 18.88 0.59
N PHE A 201 11.12 19.71 0.43
CA PHE A 201 10.15 19.97 1.50
C PHE A 201 9.44 18.69 1.98
N GLU A 202 9.13 17.72 1.09
CA GLU A 202 8.54 16.43 1.49
C GLU A 202 9.51 15.59 2.34
N VAL A 203 10.81 15.67 2.01
CA VAL A 203 11.86 14.90 2.69
C VAL A 203 12.14 15.45 4.08
N ILE A 204 12.12 16.78 4.24
CA ILE A 204 12.47 17.44 5.50
C ILE A 204 11.27 17.81 6.38
N ALA A 205 10.03 17.65 5.88
CA ALA A 205 8.81 17.93 6.65
C ALA A 205 8.83 17.40 8.09
N PRO A 206 9.32 16.17 8.41
CA PRO A 206 9.41 15.71 9.80
C PRO A 206 10.35 16.53 10.70
N LEU A 207 11.43 17.10 10.14
CA LEU A 207 12.38 17.97 10.85
C LEU A 207 11.82 19.37 11.07
N VAL A 208 11.10 19.90 10.08
CA VAL A 208 10.41 21.21 10.15
C VAL A 208 9.25 21.15 11.13
N GLU A 209 8.41 20.09 11.05
CA GLU A 209 7.37 19.77 12.04
C GLU A 209 7.95 19.54 13.46
N ALA A 210 9.27 19.39 13.60
CA ALA A 210 9.98 19.25 14.87
C ALA A 210 10.72 20.50 15.34
N GLY A 211 10.75 21.58 14.56
CA GLY A 211 11.56 22.77 14.87
C GLY A 211 13.07 22.50 14.88
N VAL A 212 13.53 21.41 14.24
CA VAL A 212 14.96 21.07 14.11
C VAL A 212 15.58 21.72 12.87
N GLU A 213 14.77 21.99 11.85
CA GLU A 213 15.16 22.73 10.64
C GLU A 213 14.17 23.90 10.48
N GLU A 214 14.67 25.14 10.50
CA GLU A 214 13.85 26.35 10.38
C GLU A 214 13.36 26.59 8.94
N ASN A 215 14.12 26.12 7.95
CA ASN A 215 13.81 26.29 6.54
C ASN A 215 12.75 25.26 6.11
N PRO A 216 11.58 25.67 5.57
CA PRO A 216 10.54 24.74 5.10
C PRO A 216 10.97 23.88 3.89
N GLY A 217 12.10 24.20 3.26
CA GLY A 217 12.69 23.44 2.15
C GLY A 217 12.23 23.94 0.79
N SER A 218 12.88 23.44 -0.26
CA SER A 218 12.58 23.80 -1.64
C SER A 218 11.69 22.76 -2.34
N SER A 219 11.09 23.15 -3.46
CA SER A 219 10.44 22.23 -4.42
C SER A 219 11.45 21.52 -5.34
N ILE A 220 12.74 21.50 -4.99
CA ILE A 220 13.76 20.82 -5.80
C ILE A 220 13.67 19.31 -5.53
N ALA A 221 13.42 18.54 -6.59
CA ALA A 221 13.42 17.08 -6.53
C ALA A 221 14.80 16.53 -6.13
N LEU A 222 14.87 15.84 -4.98
CA LEU A 222 16.09 15.29 -4.42
C LEU A 222 16.46 13.94 -5.07
N PRO A 223 17.61 13.83 -5.73
CA PRO A 223 17.96 12.66 -6.54
C PRO A 223 18.27 11.39 -5.74
N VAL A 224 17.51 10.31 -6.01
CA VAL A 224 17.78 8.96 -5.49
C VAL A 224 18.97 8.30 -6.20
N THR A 225 19.81 7.60 -5.43
CA THR A 225 21.12 7.06 -5.86
C THR A 225 21.22 5.54 -5.82
N GLU A 226 20.32 4.85 -5.12
CA GLU A 226 20.38 3.39 -4.95
C GLU A 226 19.00 2.75 -5.06
N ILE A 227 18.98 1.50 -5.53
CA ILE A 227 17.82 0.62 -5.52
C ILE A 227 18.23 -0.76 -5.00
N LYS A 228 17.43 -1.31 -4.08
CA LYS A 228 17.61 -2.65 -3.53
C LYS A 228 16.26 -3.38 -3.44
N ARG A 229 16.32 -4.70 -3.55
CA ARG A 229 15.19 -5.61 -3.32
C ARG A 229 15.03 -5.83 -1.82
N PHE A 230 13.80 -6.00 -1.34
CA PHE A 230 13.58 -6.56 -0.01
C PHE A 230 13.78 -8.08 -0.07
N GLU A 231 14.80 -8.57 0.63
CA GLU A 231 15.20 -9.99 0.61
C GLU A 231 14.55 -10.82 1.72
N LYS A 232 14.12 -10.17 2.81
CA LYS A 232 13.44 -10.78 3.95
C LYS A 232 12.08 -10.13 4.14
N ASP A 233 11.14 -10.92 4.66
CA ASP A 233 9.89 -10.48 5.30
C ASP A 233 8.86 -9.73 4.43
N ALA A 234 9.21 -9.31 3.21
CA ALA A 234 8.27 -8.72 2.26
C ALA A 234 7.26 -9.77 1.72
N PRO A 235 5.96 -9.44 1.63
CA PRO A 235 4.93 -10.34 1.07
C PRO A 235 5.18 -10.74 -0.38
N THR A 236 5.79 -11.91 -0.60
CA THR A 236 6.22 -12.41 -1.92
C THR A 236 5.07 -12.87 -2.82
N GLU A 237 3.95 -13.32 -2.25
CA GLU A 237 2.76 -13.71 -3.02
C GLU A 237 2.15 -12.55 -3.81
N SER A 238 2.27 -11.34 -3.26
CA SER A 238 1.78 -10.10 -3.88
C SER A 238 2.63 -9.68 -5.09
N GLY A 239 3.91 -10.05 -5.09
CA GLY A 239 4.93 -9.69 -6.08
C GLY A 239 6.27 -9.39 -5.44
N ILE A 240 7.12 -8.61 -6.11
CA ILE A 240 8.46 -8.27 -5.61
C ILE A 240 8.54 -6.81 -5.21
N TRP A 241 9.10 -6.57 -4.03
CA TRP A 241 9.25 -5.25 -3.46
C TRP A 241 10.70 -4.75 -3.56
N TYR A 242 10.83 -3.46 -3.87
CA TYR A 242 12.10 -2.73 -3.88
C TYR A 242 11.96 -1.42 -3.11
N TYR A 243 13.07 -0.92 -2.59
CA TYR A 243 13.18 0.48 -2.18
C TYR A 243 14.19 1.20 -3.07
N LEU A 244 13.82 2.41 -3.50
CA LEU A 244 14.75 3.43 -3.95
C LEU A 244 15.20 4.22 -2.72
N ARG A 245 16.48 4.57 -2.61
CA ARG A 245 16.98 5.53 -1.63
C ARG A 245 17.88 6.62 -2.21
N GLY A 246 17.84 7.79 -1.60
CA GLY A 246 18.83 8.86 -1.63
C GLY A 246 19.08 9.36 -0.21
N ASN A 247 20.13 10.17 -0.05
CA ASN A 247 20.52 10.75 1.23
C ASN A 247 20.58 12.29 1.11
N ARG A 248 20.22 13.00 2.19
CA ARG A 248 20.40 14.44 2.40
C ARG A 248 21.11 14.63 3.73
N SER A 249 22.27 15.28 3.69
CA SER A 249 22.99 15.73 4.88
C SER A 249 22.65 17.21 5.15
N SER A 250 22.22 17.54 6.36
CA SER A 250 22.04 18.93 6.83
C SER A 250 22.65 19.06 8.23
N GLY A 251 23.72 19.83 8.37
CA GLY A 251 24.54 19.83 9.58
C GLY A 251 25.03 18.41 9.94
N SER A 252 24.72 17.96 11.15
CA SER A 252 24.97 16.59 11.63
C SER A 252 23.89 15.57 11.24
N ASN A 253 22.75 16.00 10.70
CA ASN A 253 21.60 15.12 10.42
C ASN A 253 21.74 14.46 9.04
N LEU A 254 21.63 13.13 9.01
CA LEU A 254 21.55 12.33 7.78
C LEU A 254 20.13 11.83 7.57
N THR A 255 19.37 12.52 6.71
CA THR A 255 18.04 12.06 6.31
C THR A 255 18.13 11.15 5.09
N THR A 256 17.65 9.91 5.21
CA THR A 256 17.52 8.98 4.08
C THR A 256 16.06 8.98 3.60
N TYR A 257 15.86 9.02 2.29
CA TYR A 257 14.52 9.14 1.67
C TYR A 257 14.43 8.34 0.38
N GLY A 258 13.22 8.17 -0.16
CA GLY A 258 13.02 7.68 -1.51
C GLY A 258 11.62 7.17 -1.75
N TYR A 259 11.52 6.01 -2.42
CA TYR A 259 10.24 5.39 -2.77
C TYR A 259 10.24 3.89 -2.47
N ILE A 260 9.04 3.38 -2.20
CA ILE A 260 8.76 1.95 -2.25
C ILE A 260 8.19 1.63 -3.63
N LEU A 261 8.72 0.59 -4.26
CA LEU A 261 8.26 0.07 -5.54
C LEU A 261 7.77 -1.36 -5.40
N HIS A 262 6.77 -1.70 -6.19
CA HIS A 262 6.22 -3.04 -6.29
C HIS A 262 6.23 -3.50 -7.75
N TYR A 263 6.72 -4.72 -8.01
CA TYR A 263 6.63 -5.40 -9.30
C TYR A 263 5.62 -6.53 -9.21
N ASN A 264 4.48 -6.36 -9.88
CA ASN A 264 3.43 -7.37 -9.94
C ASN A 264 3.81 -8.44 -10.96
N LEU A 265 4.09 -9.66 -10.50
CA LEU A 265 4.53 -10.80 -11.34
C LEU A 265 3.49 -11.17 -12.41
N LYS A 266 2.20 -11.21 -12.04
CA LYS A 266 1.08 -11.60 -12.94
C LYS A 266 0.86 -10.59 -14.07
N ARG A 267 1.10 -9.30 -13.79
CA ARG A 267 0.92 -8.19 -14.74
C ARG A 267 2.22 -7.71 -15.38
N ARG A 268 3.36 -8.26 -14.96
CA ARG A 268 4.73 -7.89 -15.35
C ARG A 268 4.96 -6.38 -15.35
N LYS A 269 4.46 -5.68 -14.33
CA LYS A 269 4.45 -4.20 -14.25
C LYS A 269 5.05 -3.70 -12.94
N LEU A 270 5.99 -2.77 -13.07
CA LEU A 270 6.57 -2.01 -11.96
C LEU A 270 5.69 -0.80 -11.63
N GLN A 271 5.46 -0.56 -10.35
CA GLN A 271 4.65 0.56 -9.84
C GLN A 271 5.33 1.21 -8.63
N ARG A 272 5.22 2.54 -8.51
CA ARG A 272 5.57 3.27 -7.28
C ARG A 272 4.39 3.24 -6.33
N MET A 273 4.66 2.91 -5.06
CA MET A 273 3.65 2.68 -4.03
C MET A 273 3.50 3.88 -3.11
N ILE A 274 4.59 4.29 -2.45
CA ILE A 274 4.65 5.47 -1.56
C ILE A 274 6.03 6.15 -1.66
N SER A 275 6.09 7.44 -1.31
CA SER A 275 7.34 8.09 -0.86
C SER A 275 7.61 7.77 0.60
N TRP A 276 8.88 7.88 1.00
CA TRP A 276 9.29 7.73 2.39
C TRP A 276 10.49 8.62 2.72
N THR A 277 10.62 9.00 3.97
CA THR A 277 11.75 9.73 4.54
C THR A 277 11.98 9.26 5.98
N SER A 278 13.24 9.21 6.40
CA SER A 278 13.73 8.73 7.69
C SER A 278 14.84 9.67 8.18
N PRO A 279 14.53 10.57 9.13
CA PRO A 279 15.51 11.53 9.67
C PRO A 279 16.66 10.88 10.46
N THR A 280 16.50 9.64 10.90
CA THR A 280 17.52 8.82 11.57
C THR A 280 18.40 8.02 10.60
N GLY A 281 18.11 8.07 9.28
CA GLY A 281 18.81 7.28 8.27
C GLY A 281 18.36 5.81 8.18
N ASP A 282 17.43 5.38 9.05
CA ASP A 282 16.89 4.03 9.05
C ASP A 282 16.19 3.69 7.72
N LEU A 283 16.37 2.45 7.26
CA LEU A 283 15.67 1.95 6.08
C LEU A 283 14.26 1.48 6.44
N PRO A 284 13.29 1.54 5.49
CA PRO A 284 12.01 0.86 5.65
C PRO A 284 12.22 -0.64 5.86
N GLN A 285 11.38 -1.27 6.68
CA GLN A 285 11.47 -2.70 7.00
C GLN A 285 10.09 -3.35 6.90
N TRP A 286 10.06 -4.63 6.55
CA TRP A 286 8.85 -5.44 6.65
C TRP A 286 8.89 -6.20 7.98
N GLN A 287 7.88 -6.01 8.82
CA GLN A 287 7.80 -6.60 10.15
C GLN A 287 6.37 -6.93 10.52
N GLN A 288 6.19 -7.85 11.48
CA GLN A 288 4.88 -8.25 11.97
C GLN A 288 4.37 -7.26 13.02
N VAL A 289 3.23 -6.62 12.78
CA VAL A 289 2.63 -5.63 13.69
C VAL A 289 1.22 -6.00 14.12
N THR A 290 0.28 -6.20 13.18
CA THR A 290 -1.16 -6.33 13.54
C THR A 290 -1.62 -7.77 13.81
N GLY A 291 -0.76 -8.76 13.57
CA GLY A 291 -1.08 -10.18 13.79
C GLY A 291 -1.73 -10.89 12.61
N ASP A 292 -1.99 -10.18 11.50
CA ASP A 292 -2.46 -10.74 10.22
C ASP A 292 -1.32 -11.54 9.52
N ASP A 293 -1.62 -12.42 8.57
CA ASP A 293 -0.60 -13.26 7.89
C ASP A 293 0.42 -12.44 7.05
N ASP A 294 0.00 -11.29 6.54
CA ASP A 294 0.84 -10.35 5.77
C ASP A 294 1.56 -9.36 6.69
N LYS A 295 2.90 -9.39 6.67
CA LYS A 295 3.74 -8.40 7.36
C LYS A 295 3.54 -6.99 6.82
N GLU A 296 3.64 -6.00 7.69
CA GLU A 296 3.50 -4.59 7.36
C GLU A 296 4.83 -3.92 7.03
N LEU A 297 4.79 -2.94 6.14
CA LEU A 297 5.92 -2.06 5.91
C LEU A 297 5.94 -0.97 6.99
N VAL A 298 7.02 -0.92 7.76
CA VAL A 298 7.27 0.08 8.80
C VAL A 298 8.37 1.04 8.37
N ILE A 299 8.09 2.32 8.50
CA ILE A 299 9.02 3.43 8.24
C ILE A 299 9.17 4.23 9.54
N ARG A 300 10.39 4.29 10.07
CA ARG A 300 10.72 5.17 11.20
C ARG A 300 10.91 6.59 10.70
N GLN A 301 10.25 7.53 11.35
CA GLN A 301 10.33 8.98 11.10
C GLN A 301 10.63 9.76 12.39
N THR A 302 11.22 9.09 13.38
CA THR A 302 11.62 9.68 14.67
C THR A 302 12.55 10.88 14.46
N VAL A 303 12.38 11.91 15.27
CA VAL A 303 13.29 13.07 15.33
C VAL A 303 13.69 13.30 16.78
N GLY A 304 14.96 13.06 17.12
CA GLY A 304 15.41 13.13 18.51
C GLY A 304 14.59 12.21 19.44
N LEU A 305 14.04 12.78 20.52
CA LEU A 305 13.23 12.05 21.51
C LEU A 305 11.75 11.91 21.12
N GLU A 306 11.39 12.26 19.88
CA GLU A 306 10.01 12.31 19.40
C GLU A 306 9.73 11.15 18.42
N PRO A 307 9.23 10.00 18.92
CA PRO A 307 9.05 8.81 18.10
C PRO A 307 7.85 8.93 17.17
N ARG A 308 8.06 8.56 15.90
CA ARG A 308 7.04 8.54 14.85
C ARG A 308 7.29 7.34 13.96
N LEU A 309 6.31 6.45 13.87
CA LEU A 309 6.29 5.31 12.96
C LEU A 309 5.12 5.48 11.98
N ARG A 310 5.37 5.18 10.70
CA ARG A 310 4.31 5.01 9.70
C ARG A 310 4.27 3.54 9.31
N ILE A 311 3.13 2.90 9.48
CA ILE A 311 2.93 1.46 9.31
C ILE A 311 1.90 1.24 8.21
N TYR A 312 2.25 0.46 7.19
CA TYR A 312 1.43 0.25 6.01
C TYR A 312 1.11 -1.23 5.81
N GLN A 313 -0.18 -1.54 5.74
CA GLN A 313 -0.69 -2.86 5.39
C GLN A 313 -0.80 -2.99 3.86
N VAL A 314 -0.47 -4.16 3.31
CA VAL A 314 -0.82 -4.49 1.92
C VAL A 314 -2.32 -4.73 1.85
N LYS A 315 -3.03 -4.00 0.98
CA LYS A 315 -4.47 -4.19 0.76
C LYS A 315 -4.80 -4.26 -0.73
N PRO A 316 -5.84 -5.01 -1.14
CA PRO A 316 -6.41 -4.88 -2.47
C PRO A 316 -6.78 -3.42 -2.77
N SER A 317 -6.55 -2.95 -3.99
CA SER A 317 -7.03 -1.64 -4.44
C SER A 317 -8.38 -1.78 -5.15
N GLU A 318 -9.33 -0.92 -4.77
CA GLU A 318 -10.77 -1.03 -5.08
C GLU A 318 -11.13 -0.80 -6.56
N PHE A 319 -10.22 -0.24 -7.36
CA PHE A 319 -10.54 0.32 -8.69
C PHE A 319 -9.96 -0.44 -9.89
N VAL A 320 -9.25 -1.56 -9.68
CA VAL A 320 -8.76 -2.43 -10.76
C VAL A 320 -8.83 -3.88 -10.31
N ILE A 321 -8.78 -4.84 -11.24
CA ILE A 321 -8.68 -6.28 -10.92
C ILE A 321 -7.22 -6.65 -10.59
N ASN A 322 -6.92 -7.13 -9.39
CA ASN A 322 -5.57 -7.48 -8.89
C ASN A 322 -4.48 -6.35 -8.78
N PRO A 323 -4.80 -5.08 -8.49
CA PRO A 323 -3.85 -4.12 -7.93
C PRO A 323 -3.75 -4.30 -6.41
N ILE A 324 -2.61 -3.97 -5.84
CA ILE A 324 -2.45 -3.77 -4.39
C ILE A 324 -2.18 -2.29 -4.11
N LYS A 325 -2.42 -1.87 -2.87
CA LYS A 325 -2.01 -0.57 -2.32
C LYS A 325 -1.35 -0.77 -0.97
N LEU A 326 -0.40 0.10 -0.63
CA LEU A 326 0.07 0.25 0.74
C LEU A 326 -0.88 1.21 1.45
N ALA A 327 -1.67 0.69 2.38
CA ALA A 327 -2.63 1.46 3.15
C ALA A 327 -2.07 1.73 4.55
N GLU A 328 -1.83 3.00 4.87
CA GLU A 328 -1.37 3.41 6.19
C GLU A 328 -2.42 3.06 7.27
N ILE A 329 -1.96 2.56 8.41
CA ILE A 329 -2.79 2.43 9.61
C ILE A 329 -2.93 3.84 10.20
N THR A 330 -4.10 4.46 10.06
CA THR A 330 -4.36 5.80 10.56
C THR A 330 -5.19 5.78 11.85
N LEU A 331 -5.02 6.77 12.72
CA LEU A 331 -5.88 6.98 13.90
C LEU A 331 -7.14 7.83 13.59
N LYS A 332 -7.43 8.07 12.31
CA LYS A 332 -8.61 8.78 11.80
C LYS A 332 -9.16 8.07 10.55
N PRO A 333 -10.47 7.78 10.45
CA PRO A 333 -11.46 7.89 11.52
C PRO A 333 -11.27 6.80 12.61
N PRO A 334 -11.84 6.99 13.81
CA PRO A 334 -11.88 5.93 14.84
C PRO A 334 -12.63 4.69 14.34
N ALA A 335 -12.02 3.52 14.46
CA ALA A 335 -12.63 2.27 14.02
C ALA A 335 -13.83 1.82 14.90
N LEU A 336 -13.87 2.25 16.16
CA LEU A 336 -15.01 2.08 17.06
C LEU A 336 -15.68 3.42 17.36
N LYS A 337 -17.02 3.42 17.44
CA LYS A 337 -17.83 4.63 17.71
C LYS A 337 -17.86 5.03 19.20
N ASP A 338 -17.26 4.22 20.07
CA ASP A 338 -17.20 4.42 21.52
C ASP A 338 -16.44 5.70 21.94
N ARG A 339 -16.86 6.31 23.06
CA ARG A 339 -16.26 7.56 23.56
C ARG A 339 -14.90 7.33 24.22
N ALA A 340 -14.74 6.26 25.01
CA ALA A 340 -13.45 5.98 25.66
C ALA A 340 -12.38 5.64 24.60
N TYR A 341 -12.76 4.88 23.56
CA TYR A 341 -11.90 4.59 22.40
C TYR A 341 -11.49 5.87 21.66
N LYS A 342 -12.44 6.76 21.35
CA LYS A 342 -12.15 8.08 20.73
C LYS A 342 -11.18 8.91 21.57
N ASN A 343 -11.40 8.98 22.88
CA ASN A 343 -10.53 9.72 23.80
C ASN A 343 -9.13 9.10 23.89
N ALA A 344 -9.01 7.76 23.86
CA ALA A 344 -7.72 7.10 23.79
C ALA A 344 -6.97 7.41 22.48
N LEU A 345 -7.67 7.40 21.33
CA LEU A 345 -7.08 7.82 20.05
C LEU A 345 -6.71 9.30 20.03
N LEU A 346 -7.46 10.17 20.71
CA LEU A 346 -7.16 11.60 20.84
C LEU A 346 -5.81 11.82 21.54
N ILE A 347 -5.56 11.18 22.68
CA ILE A 347 -4.28 11.34 23.41
C ILE A 347 -3.12 10.68 22.66
N ALA A 348 -3.32 9.52 22.02
CA ALA A 348 -2.29 8.90 21.17
C ALA A 348 -1.87 9.82 20.01
N ARG A 349 -2.84 10.44 19.33
CA ARG A 349 -2.59 11.38 18.22
C ARG A 349 -1.81 12.63 18.63
N ASN A 350 -1.81 12.99 19.91
CA ASN A 350 -1.00 14.07 20.46
C ASN A 350 0.32 13.56 21.07
N GLY A 351 0.68 12.29 20.84
CA GLY A 351 1.96 11.72 21.27
C GLY A 351 1.96 11.06 22.64
N LEU A 352 0.82 10.85 23.29
CA LEU A 352 0.70 10.12 24.57
C LEU A 352 0.39 8.65 24.34
N TRP A 353 1.37 7.96 23.77
CA TRP A 353 1.24 6.59 23.28
C TRP A 353 1.00 5.57 24.40
N THR A 354 1.84 5.54 25.44
CA THR A 354 1.70 4.59 26.56
C THR A 354 0.42 4.76 27.40
N PRO A 355 -0.02 5.97 27.77
CA PRO A 355 -1.31 6.16 28.43
C PRO A 355 -2.49 5.70 27.56
N SER A 356 -2.44 5.97 26.25
CA SER A 356 -3.44 5.49 25.30
C SER A 356 -3.47 3.97 25.22
N HIS A 357 -2.31 3.32 25.05
CA HIS A 357 -2.20 1.86 24.97
C HIS A 357 -2.79 1.18 26.19
N LYS A 358 -2.44 1.63 27.40
CA LYS A 358 -3.00 1.12 28.66
C LYS A 358 -4.53 1.20 28.69
N TRP A 359 -5.10 2.31 28.22
CA TRP A 359 -6.55 2.48 28.16
C TRP A 359 -7.20 1.59 27.10
N LEU A 360 -6.60 1.48 25.92
CA LEU A 360 -7.06 0.61 24.84
C LEU A 360 -7.03 -0.87 25.23
N GLN A 361 -6.05 -1.32 26.02
CA GLN A 361 -6.02 -2.68 26.57
C GLN A 361 -7.19 -2.95 27.52
N PHE A 362 -7.60 -1.96 28.32
CA PHE A 362 -8.80 -2.06 29.16
C PHE A 362 -10.08 -2.14 28.30
N ILE A 363 -10.21 -1.30 27.27
CA ILE A 363 -11.34 -1.32 26.33
C ILE A 363 -11.41 -2.66 25.57
N LYS A 364 -10.27 -3.18 25.10
CA LYS A 364 -10.15 -4.50 24.43
C LYS A 364 -10.66 -5.63 25.33
N LYS A 365 -10.35 -5.61 26.63
CA LYS A 365 -10.88 -6.56 27.63
C LYS A 365 -12.40 -6.39 27.82
N GLN A 366 -12.91 -5.16 27.94
CA GLN A 366 -14.35 -4.90 28.07
C GLN A 366 -15.17 -5.36 26.85
N GLN A 367 -14.63 -5.23 25.64
CA GLN A 367 -15.28 -5.66 24.39
C GLN A 367 -15.32 -7.19 24.20
N LYS A 368 -14.73 -7.99 25.10
CA LYS A 368 -14.77 -9.47 25.10
C LYS A 368 -14.48 -10.09 23.71
N GLY A 369 -13.45 -9.60 23.03
CA GLY A 369 -13.03 -10.09 21.71
C GLY A 369 -13.80 -9.52 20.51
N LYS A 370 -14.79 -8.64 20.69
CA LYS A 370 -15.54 -7.98 19.58
C LYS A 370 -14.78 -6.81 18.94
N ILE A 371 -13.45 -6.87 18.91
CA ILE A 371 -12.60 -5.86 18.26
C ILE A 371 -12.54 -6.17 16.76
N THR A 372 -12.82 -5.19 15.92
CA THR A 372 -12.71 -5.34 14.45
C THR A 372 -11.22 -5.29 14.03
N PRO A 373 -10.82 -5.89 12.90
CA PRO A 373 -9.43 -5.82 12.43
C PRO A 373 -8.90 -4.39 12.30
N ALA A 374 -9.73 -3.45 11.83
CA ALA A 374 -9.36 -2.04 11.77
C ALA A 374 -9.13 -1.41 13.17
N ALA A 375 -9.92 -1.82 14.18
CA ALA A 375 -9.73 -1.36 15.55
C ALA A 375 -8.52 -2.01 16.22
N GLN A 376 -8.21 -3.26 15.87
CA GLN A 376 -7.01 -3.98 16.32
C GLN A 376 -5.75 -3.31 15.74
N ALA A 377 -5.71 -3.05 14.43
CA ALA A 377 -4.63 -2.33 13.79
C ALA A 377 -4.35 -0.95 14.42
N GLN A 378 -5.39 -0.19 14.77
CA GLN A 378 -5.24 1.08 15.51
C GLN A 378 -4.66 0.89 16.92
N ILE A 379 -5.00 -0.19 17.62
CA ILE A 379 -4.41 -0.53 18.94
C ILE A 379 -2.94 -0.93 18.79
N ASP A 380 -2.59 -1.67 17.75
CA ASP A 380 -1.25 -2.22 17.56
C ASP A 380 -0.27 -1.14 17.08
N LEU A 381 -0.70 -0.21 16.21
CA LEU A 381 0.06 1.01 15.91
C LEU A 381 0.42 1.81 17.17
N ILE A 382 -0.53 1.91 18.12
CA ILE A 382 -0.33 2.61 19.39
C ILE A 382 0.56 1.77 20.35
N SER A 383 0.49 0.44 20.26
CA SER A 383 1.39 -0.49 20.97
C SER A 383 2.84 -0.30 20.54
N GLU A 384 3.12 -0.23 19.24
CA GLU A 384 4.48 -0.03 18.71
C GLU A 384 5.08 1.31 19.15
N HIS A 385 4.31 2.40 19.07
CA HIS A 385 4.77 3.68 19.58
C HIS A 385 4.95 3.68 21.12
N SER A 386 4.06 3.00 21.86
CA SER A 386 4.16 2.87 23.32
C SER A 386 5.42 2.11 23.74
N GLN A 387 5.83 1.07 23.00
CA GLN A 387 7.10 0.38 23.27
C GLN A 387 8.29 1.33 23.11
N LEU A 388 8.30 2.16 22.06
CA LEU A 388 9.37 3.15 21.84
C LEU A 388 9.38 4.25 22.91
N THR A 389 8.24 4.87 23.25
CA THR A 389 8.22 5.89 24.32
C THR A 389 8.62 5.30 25.66
N LYS A 390 8.21 4.06 25.94
CA LYS A 390 8.56 3.38 27.18
C LYS A 390 10.06 3.13 27.26
N GLN A 391 10.69 2.63 26.18
CA GLN A 391 12.15 2.46 26.10
C GLN A 391 12.90 3.78 26.27
N LEU A 392 12.45 4.86 25.62
CA LEU A 392 13.04 6.21 25.81
C LEU A 392 12.91 6.69 27.26
N ALA A 393 11.78 6.47 27.92
CA ALA A 393 11.56 6.82 29.32
C ALA A 393 12.35 5.95 30.30
N ASP A 394 12.56 4.67 29.99
CA ASP A 394 13.36 3.73 30.79
C ASP A 394 14.88 3.88 30.54
N THR A 395 15.28 4.73 29.59
CA THR A 395 16.69 5.05 29.30
C THR A 395 17.21 6.09 30.30
N SER A 396 18.45 5.92 30.77
CA SER A 396 19.15 6.90 31.61
C SER A 396 19.70 8.03 30.75
N TRP A 397 19.15 9.24 30.89
CA TRP A 397 19.60 10.41 30.13
C TRP A 397 20.71 11.17 30.86
N ALA A 398 21.57 11.85 30.08
CA ALA A 398 22.67 12.64 30.63
C ALA A 398 22.22 14.02 31.16
N SER A 399 21.09 14.53 30.69
CA SER A 399 20.51 15.82 31.10
C SER A 399 19.13 15.65 31.76
N PRO A 400 18.83 16.36 32.86
CA PRO A 400 17.49 16.48 33.44
C PRO A 400 16.41 16.82 32.41
N SER A 401 16.66 17.74 31.47
CA SER A 401 15.69 18.10 30.43
C SER A 401 15.39 16.95 29.47
N GLN A 402 16.40 16.16 29.09
CA GLN A 402 16.20 14.97 28.26
C GLN A 402 15.37 13.91 29.01
N GLN A 403 15.67 13.67 30.29
CA GLN A 403 14.92 12.74 31.13
C GLN A 403 13.45 13.20 31.30
N VAL A 404 13.22 14.49 31.53
CA VAL A 404 11.88 15.08 31.61
C VAL A 404 11.15 14.92 30.27
N LEU A 405 11.75 15.30 29.14
CA LEU A 405 11.10 15.17 27.83
C LEU A 405 10.73 13.72 27.51
N ALA A 406 11.59 12.75 27.82
CA ALA A 406 11.30 11.33 27.68
C ALA A 406 10.11 10.89 28.56
N TYR A 407 10.07 11.32 29.82
CA TYR A 407 8.95 11.04 30.73
C TYR A 407 7.63 11.72 30.31
N LEU A 408 7.65 12.97 29.85
CA LEU A 408 6.46 13.68 29.34
C LEU A 408 5.93 12.98 28.06
N THR A 409 6.83 12.53 27.19
CA THR A 409 6.50 11.80 25.97
C THR A 409 5.88 10.42 26.25
N ASP A 410 6.33 9.70 27.28
CA ASP A 410 5.69 8.46 27.74
C ASP A 410 4.48 8.70 28.67
N GLY A 411 4.14 9.96 28.98
CA GLY A 411 3.04 10.34 29.85
C GLY A 411 3.24 10.02 31.35
N ARG A 412 4.50 9.90 31.79
CA ARG A 412 4.93 9.71 33.19
C ARG A 412 5.05 11.04 33.94
N TRP A 413 3.97 11.82 33.95
CA TRP A 413 3.92 13.19 34.48
C TRP A 413 4.51 13.35 35.89
N GLY A 414 4.23 12.40 36.80
CA GLY A 414 4.77 12.42 38.17
C GLY A 414 6.26 12.10 38.26
N GLU A 415 6.78 11.20 37.42
CA GLU A 415 8.23 10.92 37.38
C GLU A 415 9.01 12.10 36.79
N ALA A 416 8.43 12.80 35.81
CA ALA A 416 8.98 14.06 35.33
C ALA A 416 9.04 15.12 36.45
N LEU A 417 7.99 15.24 37.28
CA LEU A 417 7.99 16.20 38.41
C LEU A 417 9.05 15.84 39.47
N LYS A 418 9.28 14.56 39.74
CA LYS A 418 10.37 14.13 40.62
C LYS A 418 11.74 14.57 40.07
N VAL A 419 11.99 14.46 38.76
CA VAL A 419 13.24 14.94 38.15
C VAL A 419 13.36 16.46 38.28
N PHE A 420 12.26 17.20 38.08
CA PHE A 420 12.23 18.65 38.28
C PHE A 420 12.57 19.05 39.73
N GLU A 421 12.00 18.37 40.74
CA GLU A 421 12.26 18.67 42.15
C GLU A 421 13.57 18.06 42.71
N ALA A 422 14.25 17.17 41.98
CA ALA A 422 15.35 16.35 42.53
C ALA A 422 16.60 17.15 42.96
N LEU A 423 16.97 18.20 42.21
CA LEU A 423 18.16 19.01 42.47
C LEU A 423 17.87 20.50 42.18
N PRO A 424 18.41 21.46 42.95
CA PRO A 424 18.09 22.88 42.83
C PRO A 424 18.34 23.52 41.45
N GLN A 425 19.26 22.96 40.66
CA GLN A 425 19.58 23.43 39.31
C GLN A 425 18.62 22.92 38.22
N ASN A 426 17.90 21.83 38.47
CA ASN A 426 17.04 21.20 37.44
C ASN A 426 15.91 22.12 36.95
N PRO A 427 15.20 22.90 37.80
CA PRO A 427 14.16 23.82 37.36
C PRO A 427 14.61 24.83 36.30
N ALA A 428 15.84 25.34 36.38
CA ALA A 428 16.36 26.31 35.42
C ALA A 428 16.61 25.69 34.03
N GLU A 429 17.14 24.46 33.98
CA GLU A 429 17.34 23.71 32.73
C GLU A 429 15.98 23.37 32.08
N ILE A 430 15.05 22.85 32.89
CA ILE A 430 13.72 22.43 32.44
C ILE A 430 12.86 23.64 32.02
N LYS A 431 13.00 24.80 32.67
CA LYS A 431 12.38 26.06 32.22
C LYS A 431 12.82 26.42 30.79
N ASN A 432 14.10 26.24 30.46
CA ASN A 432 14.59 26.50 29.11
C ASN A 432 14.02 25.51 28.09
N LEU A 433 13.90 24.23 28.44
CA LEU A 433 13.18 23.22 27.63
C LEU A 433 11.71 23.63 27.38
N LEU A 434 10.97 24.00 28.41
CA LEU A 434 9.56 24.39 28.29
C LEU A 434 9.39 25.68 27.48
N LYS A 435 10.33 26.63 27.61
CA LYS A 435 10.37 27.87 26.85
C LYS A 435 10.68 27.64 25.36
N SER A 436 11.43 26.60 25.01
CA SER A 436 11.75 26.24 23.62
C SER A 436 10.77 25.25 22.98
N ASP A 437 9.75 24.77 23.70
CA ASP A 437 8.72 23.87 23.15
C ASP A 437 7.95 24.55 22.00
N THR A 438 7.88 23.87 20.86
CA THR A 438 7.13 24.29 19.66
C THR A 438 5.64 23.94 19.74
N GLY A 439 5.09 23.84 20.96
CA GLY A 439 3.71 23.44 21.24
C GLY A 439 3.48 21.93 21.31
N ARG A 440 4.53 21.10 21.30
CA ARG A 440 4.42 19.63 21.33
C ARG A 440 4.15 19.12 22.75
N ILE A 441 4.86 19.66 23.74
CA ILE A 441 4.58 19.39 25.15
C ILE A 441 3.22 19.97 25.52
N GLU A 442 2.90 21.19 25.05
CA GLU A 442 1.59 21.81 25.26
C GLU A 442 0.43 20.96 24.70
N SER A 443 0.52 20.51 23.44
CA SER A 443 -0.53 19.68 22.81
C SER A 443 -0.79 18.37 23.55
N ARG A 444 0.25 17.76 24.15
CA ARG A 444 0.11 16.58 25.01
C ARG A 444 -0.67 16.89 26.29
N ILE A 445 -0.29 17.97 26.97
CA ILE A 445 -0.89 18.42 28.22
C ILE A 445 -2.38 18.73 27.99
N ASP A 446 -2.71 19.48 26.94
CA ASP A 446 -4.08 19.88 26.65
C ASP A 446 -4.96 18.69 26.26
N ALA A 447 -4.46 17.75 25.44
CA ALA A 447 -5.18 16.52 25.15
C ALA A 447 -5.40 15.63 26.39
N ALA A 448 -4.45 15.62 27.34
CA ALA A 448 -4.61 14.90 28.60
C ALA A 448 -5.65 15.55 29.52
N LEU A 449 -5.69 16.89 29.59
CA LEU A 449 -6.68 17.64 30.36
C LEU A 449 -8.08 17.61 29.73
N GLU A 450 -8.20 17.61 28.39
CA GLU A 450 -9.50 17.43 27.69
C GLU A 450 -10.14 16.08 28.05
N VAL A 451 -9.32 15.03 28.18
CA VAL A 451 -9.78 13.68 28.57
C VAL A 451 -10.04 13.56 30.07
N ASN A 452 -9.19 14.14 30.93
CA ASN A 452 -9.35 14.14 32.37
C ASN A 452 -8.81 15.44 32.99
N PRO A 453 -9.68 16.44 33.23
CA PRO A 453 -9.27 17.73 33.78
C PRO A 453 -8.67 17.67 35.18
N ASN A 454 -8.93 16.60 35.93
CA ASN A 454 -8.65 16.52 37.38
C ASN A 454 -7.27 15.92 37.69
N ARG A 455 -6.37 15.80 36.69
CA ARG A 455 -5.02 15.26 36.88
C ARG A 455 -4.07 16.34 37.38
N SER A 456 -3.83 16.39 38.69
CA SER A 456 -2.97 17.41 39.33
C SER A 456 -1.56 17.47 38.77
N GLU A 457 -0.95 16.34 38.35
CA GLU A 457 0.40 16.36 37.75
C GLU A 457 0.39 17.00 36.36
N VAL A 458 -0.69 16.81 35.59
CA VAL A 458 -0.84 17.41 34.26
C VAL A 458 -1.17 18.91 34.39
N GLN A 459 -1.99 19.27 35.37
CA GLN A 459 -2.23 20.67 35.74
C GLN A 459 -0.93 21.37 36.16
N ALA A 460 -0.04 20.69 36.88
CA ALA A 460 1.28 21.20 37.26
C ALA A 460 2.11 21.54 36.01
N TRP A 461 2.20 20.61 35.05
CA TRP A 461 2.91 20.84 33.79
C TRP A 461 2.29 21.96 32.95
N LYS A 462 0.95 22.11 32.91
CA LYS A 462 0.31 23.24 32.22
C LYS A 462 0.65 24.59 32.87
N ALA A 463 0.69 24.66 34.21
CA ALA A 463 1.11 25.86 34.91
C ALA A 463 2.60 26.20 34.64
N LEU A 464 3.48 25.18 34.68
CA LEU A 464 4.91 25.33 34.43
C LEU A 464 5.23 25.78 32.98
N ILE A 465 4.55 25.25 31.97
CA ILE A 465 4.80 25.65 30.56
C ILE A 465 4.33 27.08 30.30
N ILE A 466 3.13 27.47 30.76
CA ILE A 466 2.64 28.86 30.71
C ILE A 466 3.61 29.81 31.42
N ALA A 467 4.09 29.42 32.60
CA ALA A 467 5.04 30.23 33.37
C ALA A 467 6.40 30.39 32.68
N SER A 468 6.88 29.35 32.00
CA SER A 468 8.17 29.34 31.30
C SER A 468 8.14 30.11 29.98
N GLN A 469 7.01 30.06 29.26
CA GLN A 469 6.84 30.72 27.96
C GLN A 469 6.35 32.18 28.07
N GLN A 470 5.49 32.49 29.04
CA GLN A 470 4.87 33.81 29.19
C GLN A 470 5.44 34.57 30.41
N SER A 471 5.06 34.15 31.63
CA SER A 471 5.66 34.60 32.89
C SER A 471 5.09 33.81 34.07
N THR A 472 5.83 33.70 35.17
CA THR A 472 5.40 33.03 36.40
C THR A 472 4.04 33.55 36.92
N ASN A 473 3.77 34.86 36.76
CA ASN A 473 2.47 35.46 37.08
C ASN A 473 1.31 34.90 36.24
N GLN A 474 1.52 34.61 34.95
CA GLN A 474 0.50 33.97 34.11
C GLN A 474 0.27 32.51 34.53
N GLY A 475 1.31 31.79 34.94
CA GLY A 475 1.18 30.46 35.55
C GLY A 475 0.32 30.47 36.82
N TYR A 476 0.55 31.43 37.72
CA TYR A 476 -0.27 31.63 38.92
C TYR A 476 -1.72 32.04 38.57
N TYR A 477 -1.91 32.90 37.57
CA TYR A 477 -3.25 33.31 37.11
C TYR A 477 -4.03 32.13 36.54
N TRP A 478 -3.44 31.37 35.63
CA TRP A 478 -4.04 30.15 35.06
C TRP A 478 -4.40 29.14 36.16
N LEU A 479 -3.52 28.94 37.15
CA LEU A 479 -3.77 28.02 38.27
C LEU A 479 -4.95 28.48 39.14
N LYS A 480 -5.18 29.79 39.29
CA LYS A 480 -6.31 30.35 40.04
C LYS A 480 -7.64 30.27 39.29
N THR A 481 -7.64 30.19 37.97
CA THR A 481 -8.87 30.07 37.16
C THR A 481 -9.36 28.63 37.00
N GLN A 482 -8.61 27.62 37.45
CA GLN A 482 -9.05 26.22 37.42
C GLN A 482 -10.09 25.94 38.51
N SER A 483 -11.32 25.61 38.11
CA SER A 483 -12.43 25.32 39.03
C SER A 483 -12.31 23.96 39.73
N ASN A 484 -11.56 23.02 39.16
CA ASN A 484 -11.48 21.62 39.60
C ASN A 484 -10.08 21.25 40.12
N ILE A 485 -9.48 22.10 40.97
CA ILE A 485 -8.21 21.82 41.64
C ILE A 485 -8.39 21.76 43.16
N SER A 486 -7.76 20.75 43.80
CA SER A 486 -7.75 20.64 45.26
C SER A 486 -6.80 21.68 45.88
N LYS A 487 -7.09 22.15 47.10
CA LYS A 487 -6.21 23.11 47.79
C LYS A 487 -4.77 22.60 47.95
N THR A 488 -4.60 21.31 48.24
CA THR A 488 -3.28 20.67 48.38
C THR A 488 -2.53 20.64 47.04
N SER A 489 -3.20 20.28 45.95
CA SER A 489 -2.63 20.37 44.59
C SER A 489 -2.28 21.80 44.21
N GLN A 490 -3.13 22.77 44.56
CA GLN A 490 -2.89 24.18 44.27
C GLN A 490 -1.65 24.71 45.00
N THR A 491 -1.51 24.46 46.31
CA THR A 491 -0.32 24.85 47.08
C THR A 491 0.95 24.15 46.57
N TYR A 492 0.87 22.87 46.20
CA TYR A 492 2.00 22.15 45.61
C TYR A 492 2.45 22.78 44.27
N ILE A 493 1.53 23.08 43.35
CA ILE A 493 1.87 23.71 42.08
C ILE A 493 2.41 25.14 42.28
N GLN A 494 1.89 25.89 43.27
CA GLN A 494 2.47 27.19 43.65
C GLN A 494 3.94 27.06 44.11
N LYS A 495 4.28 26.03 44.89
CA LYS A 495 5.68 25.73 45.28
C LYS A 495 6.56 25.40 44.06
N LEU A 496 6.02 24.72 43.05
CA LEU A 496 6.75 24.44 41.80
C LEU A 496 6.97 25.71 40.97
N LEU A 497 5.94 26.55 40.83
CA LEU A 497 6.02 27.85 40.13
C LEU A 497 7.03 28.81 40.77
N ALA A 498 7.25 28.73 42.08
CA ALA A 498 8.26 29.54 42.77
C ALA A 498 9.72 29.14 42.46
N GLN A 499 9.96 28.03 41.74
CA GLN A 499 11.30 27.53 41.41
C GLN A 499 11.78 27.92 39.99
N ILE A 500 10.95 28.61 39.20
CA ILE A 500 11.23 28.94 37.78
C ILE A 500 11.30 30.44 37.47
#